data_AF-A0A833ZBW8-F1
#
_entry.id   AF-A0A833ZBW8-F1
#
_cell.length_a   1.000
_cell.length_b   1.000
_cell.length_c   1.000
_cell.angle_alpha   90.00
_cell.angle_beta   90.00
_cell.angle_gamma   90.00
#
_symmetry.space_group_name_H-M   'P 1'
#
loop_
_entity.id
_entity.type
_entity.pdbx_description
1 polymer ?
#
loop_
_entity_poly.entity_id
_entity_poly.type
_entity_poly.pdbx_seq_one_letter_code
_entity_poly.pdbx_strand_id
1 'polypeptide(L)'
;MDRLSRHLRGSPSSTRLRKEVYSFGEMPWDPELMQTCYREAERSQGHLGQLVALFGFSGVRSLVFGAQDLSQQLMADAVATFLQLADQCLTTALDCIQAAQQLEKVRGRVLKKFQSDSSSFQRKFVRRWQICIFLPFVLSQLEPSCKAELSEFEGEVLAVGSPALTIEGIYEDVIQGALLQRIDRELKKALGASDVSCALDGCSEVPWKQAEADEETEAQRGTCPKQPGTCTEVQPLYPLLPPGTFWS
;
A
#
# COMPACT_ATOMS: atom_id res chain seq x y z
N MET A 1 8.25 7.44 -15.53
CA MET A 1 8.05 6.41 -16.59
C MET A 1 8.38 6.94 -17.99
N ASP A 2 7.67 7.92 -18.55
CA ASP A 2 7.92 8.38 -19.94
C ASP A 2 9.35 8.90 -20.21
N ARG A 3 10.00 9.49 -19.20
CA ARG A 3 11.41 9.89 -19.29
C ARG A 3 12.34 8.67 -19.42
N LEU A 4 12.12 7.64 -18.61
CA LEU A 4 12.88 6.39 -18.60
C LEU A 4 12.75 5.65 -19.94
N SER A 5 11.52 5.49 -20.44
CA SER A 5 11.26 4.84 -21.74
C SER A 5 11.91 5.58 -22.91
N ARG A 6 12.00 6.92 -22.85
CA ARG A 6 12.70 7.73 -23.87
C ARG A 6 14.21 7.62 -23.77
N HIS A 7 14.79 7.66 -22.57
CA HIS A 7 16.24 7.51 -22.37
C HIS A 7 16.74 6.14 -22.85
N LEU A 8 15.98 5.08 -22.57
CA LEU A 8 16.27 3.74 -23.07
C LEU A 8 16.38 3.66 -24.58
N ARG A 9 15.48 4.33 -25.30
CA ARG A 9 15.50 4.36 -26.76
C ARG A 9 16.66 5.19 -27.33
N GLY A 10 17.26 6.08 -26.53
CA GLY A 10 18.34 6.98 -26.95
C GLY A 10 19.75 6.57 -26.50
N SER A 11 19.92 5.69 -25.51
CA SER A 11 21.23 5.30 -24.98
C SER A 11 21.22 3.86 -24.38
N PRO A 12 21.99 2.90 -24.93
CA PRO A 12 21.79 1.46 -24.68
C PRO A 12 22.50 0.85 -23.46
N SER A 13 22.77 1.62 -22.40
CA SER A 13 23.53 1.09 -21.24
C SER A 13 22.62 0.45 -20.19
N SER A 14 22.74 -0.87 -20.01
CA SER A 14 22.00 -1.66 -19.00
C SER A 14 22.31 -1.23 -17.56
N THR A 15 23.55 -0.89 -17.24
CA THR A 15 23.95 -0.39 -15.91
C THR A 15 23.34 0.98 -15.62
N ARG A 16 23.31 1.88 -16.62
CA ARG A 16 22.65 3.18 -16.51
C ARG A 16 21.13 3.04 -16.35
N LEU A 17 20.50 2.14 -17.09
CA LEU A 17 19.07 1.84 -16.95
C LEU A 17 18.74 1.43 -15.51
N ARG A 18 19.48 0.47 -14.96
CA ARG A 18 19.26 -0.03 -13.60
C ARG A 18 19.36 1.10 -12.57
N LYS A 19 20.37 1.97 -12.70
CA LYS A 19 20.52 3.15 -11.85
C LYS A 19 19.32 4.12 -11.98
N GLU A 20 18.85 4.37 -13.20
CA GLU A 20 17.68 5.23 -13.43
C GLU A 20 16.39 4.60 -12.88
N VAL A 21 16.20 3.29 -13.02
CA VAL A 21 15.06 2.56 -12.42
C VAL A 21 15.06 2.72 -10.90
N TYR A 22 16.17 2.44 -10.23
CA TYR A 22 16.22 2.55 -8.76
C TYR A 22 16.12 3.98 -8.25
N SER A 23 16.48 4.99 -9.05
CA SER A 23 16.27 6.39 -8.67
C SER A 23 14.81 6.76 -8.43
N PHE A 24 13.85 5.98 -8.96
CA PHE A 24 12.43 6.16 -8.65
C PHE A 24 12.11 5.86 -7.17
N GLY A 25 12.93 5.05 -6.49
CA GLY A 25 12.79 4.72 -5.07
C GLY A 25 12.73 5.93 -4.15
N GLU A 26 13.42 7.02 -4.54
CA GLU A 26 13.50 8.26 -3.75
C GLU A 26 12.29 9.18 -3.96
N MET A 27 11.50 8.97 -5.01
CA MET A 27 10.39 9.86 -5.39
C MET A 27 9.38 10.17 -4.29
N PRO A 28 8.94 9.21 -3.45
CA PRO A 28 7.99 9.49 -2.36
C PRO A 28 8.59 10.40 -1.27
N TRP A 29 9.91 10.47 -1.18
CA TRP A 29 10.64 11.20 -0.14
C TRP A 29 11.23 12.51 -0.67
N ASP A 30 11.16 12.74 -1.98
CA ASP A 30 11.59 13.96 -2.63
C ASP A 30 10.48 15.04 -2.52
N PRO A 31 10.71 16.13 -1.77
CA PRO A 31 9.70 17.15 -1.53
C PRO A 31 9.37 17.96 -2.80
N GLU A 32 10.30 18.07 -3.76
CA GLU A 32 10.06 18.78 -5.03
C GLU A 32 9.14 17.96 -5.93
N LEU A 33 9.38 16.65 -6.01
CA LEU A 33 8.55 15.73 -6.80
C LEU A 33 7.15 15.57 -6.19
N MET A 34 7.04 15.53 -4.86
CA MET A 34 5.76 15.42 -4.15
C MET A 34 4.99 16.74 -4.03
N GLN A 35 5.65 17.89 -4.27
CA GLN A 35 5.08 19.23 -4.05
C GLN A 35 3.72 19.44 -4.72
N THR A 36 3.53 18.89 -5.92
CA THR A 36 2.28 19.05 -6.67
C THR A 36 1.13 18.32 -5.97
N CYS A 37 1.36 17.12 -5.46
CA CYS A 37 0.37 16.37 -4.67
C CYS A 37 0.05 17.11 -3.37
N TYR A 38 1.07 17.65 -2.69
CA TYR A 38 0.87 18.37 -1.44
C TYR A 38 0.06 19.66 -1.60
N ARG A 39 0.33 20.43 -2.66
CA ARG A 39 -0.46 21.63 -2.99
C ARG A 39 -1.91 21.31 -3.31
N GLU A 40 -2.19 20.14 -3.91
CA GLU A 40 -3.57 19.74 -4.19
C GLU A 40 -4.35 19.52 -2.89
N ALA A 41 -3.73 18.90 -1.88
CA ALA A 41 -4.33 18.79 -0.55
C ALA A 41 -4.58 20.18 0.08
N GLU A 42 -3.63 21.12 -0.03
CA GLU A 42 -3.77 22.47 0.52
C GLU A 42 -4.92 23.28 -0.12
N ARG A 43 -5.17 23.09 -1.42
CA ARG A 43 -6.29 23.75 -2.11
C ARG A 43 -7.65 23.42 -1.48
N SER A 44 -7.78 22.23 -0.89
CA SER A 44 -9.01 21.82 -0.20
C SER A 44 -9.24 22.54 1.13
N GLN A 45 -8.22 23.19 1.71
CA GLN A 45 -8.29 23.82 3.03
C GLN A 45 -9.40 24.87 3.13
N GLY A 46 -9.61 25.69 2.09
CA GLY A 46 -10.66 26.71 2.07
C GLY A 46 -12.07 26.12 2.16
N HIS A 47 -12.32 25.03 1.44
CA HIS A 47 -13.60 24.32 1.48
C HIS A 47 -13.79 23.59 2.82
N LEU A 48 -12.73 22.97 3.35
CA LEU A 48 -12.75 22.26 4.63
C LEU A 48 -12.90 23.18 5.84
N GLY A 49 -12.58 24.47 5.70
CA GLY A 49 -12.79 25.46 6.77
C GLY A 49 -14.24 25.58 7.24
N GLN A 50 -15.21 25.24 6.38
CA GLN A 50 -16.64 25.24 6.72
C GLN A 50 -16.98 24.21 7.82
N LEU A 51 -16.15 23.18 8.01
CA LEU A 51 -16.34 22.16 9.04
C LEU A 51 -16.26 22.74 10.47
N VAL A 52 -15.53 23.86 10.65
CA VAL A 52 -15.48 24.56 11.93
C VAL A 52 -16.85 25.11 12.29
N ALA A 53 -17.51 25.80 11.35
CA ALA A 53 -18.81 26.42 11.60
C ALA A 53 -19.94 25.38 11.72
N LEU A 54 -19.88 24.30 10.94
CA LEU A 54 -20.92 23.28 10.92
C LEU A 54 -20.83 22.27 12.07
N PHE A 55 -19.61 21.90 12.46
CA PHE A 55 -19.39 20.78 13.39
C PHE A 55 -18.44 21.12 14.55
N GLY A 56 -17.96 22.36 14.66
CA GLY A 56 -16.94 22.74 15.65
C GLY A 56 -15.57 22.10 15.40
N PHE A 57 -15.33 21.55 14.20
CA PHE A 57 -14.12 20.78 13.91
C PHE A 57 -12.90 21.68 13.68
N SER A 58 -11.98 21.72 14.65
CA SER A 58 -10.74 22.52 14.58
C SER A 58 -9.57 21.80 13.89
N GLY A 59 -9.73 20.51 13.55
CA GLY A 59 -8.66 19.65 13.00
C GLY A 59 -8.40 19.80 11.49
N VAL A 60 -8.83 20.90 10.85
CA VAL A 60 -8.73 21.07 9.38
C VAL A 60 -7.28 20.95 8.87
N ARG A 61 -6.31 21.52 9.60
CA ARG A 61 -4.89 21.40 9.20
C ARG A 61 -4.40 19.96 9.27
N SER A 62 -4.80 19.22 10.31
CA SER A 62 -4.46 17.80 10.45
C SER A 62 -5.10 16.95 9.35
N LEU A 63 -6.31 17.31 8.91
CA LEU A 63 -6.98 16.67 7.77
C LEU A 63 -6.20 16.88 6.46
N VAL A 64 -5.72 18.11 6.20
CA VAL A 64 -4.86 18.41 5.05
C VAL A 64 -3.55 17.61 5.10
N PHE A 65 -2.87 17.59 6.26
CA PHE A 65 -1.66 16.77 6.43
C PHE A 65 -1.93 15.29 6.23
N GLY A 66 -3.06 14.78 6.71
CA GLY A 66 -3.46 13.39 6.45
C GLY A 66 -3.62 13.10 4.95
N ALA A 67 -4.13 14.05 4.16
CA ALA A 67 -4.25 13.88 2.71
C ALA A 67 -2.89 13.93 1.99
N GLN A 68 -1.96 14.73 2.50
CA GLN A 68 -0.57 14.76 2.04
C GLN A 68 0.15 13.44 2.32
N ASP A 69 0.04 12.93 3.56
CA ASP A 69 0.56 11.63 3.99
C ASP A 69 -0.01 10.48 3.15
N LEU A 70 -1.32 10.50 2.90
CA LEU A 70 -1.98 9.54 2.01
C LEU A 70 -1.39 9.55 0.59
N SER A 71 -1.15 10.75 0.05
CA SER A 71 -0.57 10.91 -1.29
C SER A 71 0.85 10.36 -1.37
N GLN A 72 1.64 10.59 -0.31
CA GLN A 72 3.00 10.06 -0.18
C GLN A 72 3.00 8.53 -0.04
N GLN A 73 2.13 7.96 0.79
CA GLN A 73 1.99 6.52 0.94
C GLN A 73 1.61 5.85 -0.39
N LEU A 74 0.63 6.41 -1.12
CA LEU A 74 0.22 5.89 -2.42
C LEU A 74 1.36 5.97 -3.46
N MET A 75 2.19 7.02 -3.41
CA MET A 75 3.39 7.13 -4.24
C MET A 75 4.42 6.05 -3.85
N ALA A 76 4.67 5.85 -2.56
CA ALA A 76 5.58 4.84 -2.06
C ALA A 76 5.15 3.42 -2.48
N ASP A 77 3.87 3.09 -2.33
CA ASP A 77 3.34 1.79 -2.73
C ASP A 77 3.41 1.57 -4.26
N ALA A 78 3.16 2.63 -5.05
CA ALA A 78 3.28 2.58 -6.51
C ALA A 78 4.73 2.38 -6.96
N VAL A 79 5.67 3.10 -6.35
CA VAL A 79 7.11 2.98 -6.62
C VAL A 79 7.62 1.61 -6.20
N ALA A 80 7.25 1.11 -5.02
CA ALA A 80 7.61 -0.22 -4.56
C ALA A 80 7.11 -1.31 -5.54
N THR A 81 5.85 -1.22 -5.97
CA THR A 81 5.28 -2.10 -7.00
C THR A 81 6.05 -2.00 -8.31
N PHE A 82 6.38 -0.77 -8.74
CA PHE A 82 7.14 -0.53 -9.96
C PHE A 82 8.52 -1.19 -9.91
N LEU A 83 9.29 -0.97 -8.84
CA LEU A 83 10.62 -1.53 -8.67
C LEU A 83 10.57 -3.06 -8.64
N GLN A 84 9.63 -3.63 -7.89
CA GLN A 84 9.44 -5.08 -7.82
C GLN A 84 9.14 -5.70 -9.20
N LEU A 85 8.23 -5.10 -9.97
CA LEU A 85 7.88 -5.60 -11.30
C LEU A 85 8.99 -5.33 -12.33
N ALA A 86 9.72 -4.23 -12.19
CA ALA A 86 10.87 -3.92 -13.03
C ALA A 86 11.99 -4.94 -12.82
N ASP A 87 12.30 -5.29 -11.57
CA ASP A 87 13.31 -6.32 -11.26
C ASP A 87 12.93 -7.70 -11.83
N GLN A 88 11.64 -8.03 -11.85
CA GLN A 88 11.15 -9.30 -12.40
C GLN A 88 11.23 -9.36 -13.93
N CYS A 89 10.90 -8.26 -14.62
CA CYS A 89 10.73 -8.29 -16.07
C CYS A 89 11.91 -7.63 -16.84
N LEU A 90 12.84 -6.93 -16.18
CA LEU A 90 14.08 -6.41 -16.78
C LEU A 90 15.26 -7.36 -16.54
N THR A 91 15.55 -8.18 -17.54
CA THR A 91 16.67 -9.11 -17.50
C THR A 91 17.83 -8.61 -18.37
N THR A 92 19.05 -9.09 -18.12
CA THR A 92 20.26 -8.63 -18.82
C THR A 92 20.32 -9.06 -20.30
N ALA A 93 19.40 -9.90 -20.78
CA ALA A 93 19.33 -10.40 -22.15
C ALA A 93 18.43 -9.53 -23.04
N LEU A 94 17.63 -8.64 -22.45
CA LEU A 94 16.74 -7.79 -23.22
C LEU A 94 17.53 -6.70 -23.92
N ASP A 95 17.26 -6.52 -25.20
CA ASP A 95 17.68 -5.30 -25.89
C ASP A 95 16.89 -4.07 -25.38
N CYS A 96 17.29 -2.88 -25.80
CA CYS A 96 16.71 -1.63 -25.31
C CYS A 96 15.24 -1.44 -25.73
N ILE A 97 14.84 -1.97 -26.88
CA ILE A 97 13.47 -1.90 -27.38
C ILE A 97 12.59 -2.84 -26.55
N GLN A 98 13.06 -4.06 -26.32
CA GLN A 98 12.39 -5.06 -25.50
C GLN A 98 12.26 -4.60 -24.04
N ALA A 99 13.33 -4.04 -23.45
CA ALA A 99 13.30 -3.46 -22.10
C ALA A 99 12.28 -2.32 -22.00
N ALA A 100 12.23 -1.43 -22.99
CA ALA A 100 11.23 -0.37 -23.04
C ALA A 100 9.79 -0.91 -23.16
N GLN A 101 9.57 -1.97 -23.94
CA GLN A 101 8.27 -2.63 -24.04
C GLN A 101 7.85 -3.29 -22.71
N GLN A 102 8.78 -3.93 -22.00
CA GLN A 102 8.49 -4.50 -20.68
C GLN A 102 8.15 -3.40 -19.66
N LEU A 103 8.90 -2.29 -19.65
CA LEU A 103 8.60 -1.16 -18.76
C LEU A 103 7.23 -0.52 -19.03
N GLU A 104 6.77 -0.50 -20.28
CA GLU A 104 5.42 -0.02 -20.60
C GLU A 104 4.34 -0.98 -20.07
N LYS A 105 4.57 -2.30 -20.13
CA LYS A 105 3.68 -3.29 -19.49
C LYS A 105 3.67 -3.12 -17.96
N VAL A 106 4.85 -2.94 -17.36
CA VAL A 106 4.99 -2.69 -15.92
C VAL A 106 4.22 -1.42 -15.54
N ARG A 107 4.38 -0.32 -16.30
CA ARG A 107 3.62 0.92 -16.09
C ARG A 107 2.12 0.66 -16.08
N GLY A 108 1.59 -0.06 -17.06
CA GLY A 108 0.16 -0.39 -17.13
C GLY A 108 -0.32 -1.13 -15.89
N ARG A 109 0.46 -2.12 -15.41
CA ARG A 109 0.16 -2.87 -14.18
C ARG A 109 0.19 -1.99 -12.93
N VAL A 110 1.22 -1.15 -12.79
CA VAL A 110 1.37 -0.22 -11.65
C VAL A 110 0.20 0.76 -11.62
N LEU A 111 -0.18 1.36 -12.75
CA LEU A 111 -1.29 2.30 -12.81
C LEU A 111 -2.63 1.64 -12.47
N LYS A 112 -2.87 0.40 -12.95
CA LYS A 112 -4.07 -0.36 -12.61
C LYS A 112 -4.13 -0.65 -11.10
N LYS A 113 -3.02 -1.09 -10.50
CA LYS A 113 -2.92 -1.35 -9.06
C LYS A 113 -3.11 -0.07 -8.26
N PHE A 114 -2.43 1.02 -8.64
CA PHE A 114 -2.57 2.33 -8.01
C PHE A 114 -4.01 2.83 -8.02
N GLN A 115 -4.74 2.70 -9.14
CA GLN A 115 -6.16 3.06 -9.21
C GLN A 115 -7.00 2.24 -8.22
N SER A 116 -6.79 0.92 -8.17
CA SER A 116 -7.46 0.03 -7.22
C SER A 116 -7.14 0.42 -5.77
N ASP A 117 -5.86 0.53 -5.43
CA ASP A 117 -5.40 0.84 -4.08
C ASP A 117 -5.87 2.22 -3.64
N SER A 118 -5.75 3.24 -4.49
CA SER A 118 -6.21 4.61 -4.20
C SER A 118 -7.70 4.67 -3.83
N SER A 119 -8.56 3.88 -4.48
CA SER A 119 -9.99 3.83 -4.13
C SER A 119 -10.23 3.27 -2.72
N SER A 120 -9.47 2.25 -2.33
CA SER A 120 -9.54 1.63 -1.01
C SER A 120 -8.99 2.56 0.08
N PHE A 121 -7.83 3.16 -0.19
CA PHE A 121 -7.18 4.13 0.69
C PHE A 121 -8.04 5.38 0.89
N GLN A 122 -8.62 5.94 -0.17
CA GLN A 122 -9.54 7.07 -0.10
C GLN A 122 -10.77 6.73 0.75
N ARG A 123 -11.39 5.55 0.57
CA ARG A 123 -12.53 5.15 1.39
C ARG A 123 -12.16 5.09 2.87
N LYS A 124 -11.04 4.44 3.22
CA LYS A 124 -10.55 4.35 4.61
C LYS A 124 -10.25 5.74 5.19
N PHE A 125 -9.61 6.60 4.39
CA PHE A 125 -9.27 7.95 4.77
C PHE A 125 -10.52 8.79 5.08
N VAL A 126 -11.48 8.84 4.16
CA VAL A 126 -12.71 9.60 4.35
C VAL A 126 -13.51 9.03 5.53
N ARG A 127 -13.62 7.70 5.65
CA ARG A 127 -14.28 7.05 6.80
C ARG A 127 -13.66 7.48 8.13
N ARG A 128 -12.34 7.44 8.25
CA ARG A 128 -11.59 7.86 9.44
C ARG A 128 -11.86 9.32 9.78
N TRP A 129 -11.81 10.21 8.80
CA TRP A 129 -12.01 11.63 9.09
C TRP A 129 -13.47 11.98 9.36
N GLN A 130 -14.44 11.31 8.73
CA GLN A 130 -15.84 11.46 9.07
C GLN A 130 -16.13 11.10 10.53
N ILE A 131 -15.54 10.01 11.05
CA ILE A 131 -15.72 9.68 12.48
C ILE A 131 -15.06 10.73 13.39
N CYS A 132 -13.85 11.21 13.05
CA CYS A 132 -13.17 12.26 13.82
C CYS A 132 -13.93 13.59 13.82
N ILE A 133 -14.67 13.90 12.76
CA ILE A 133 -15.46 15.13 12.64
C ILE A 133 -16.80 14.99 13.37
N PHE A 134 -17.53 13.91 13.09
CA PHE A 134 -18.92 13.80 13.52
C PHE A 134 -19.09 13.26 14.93
N LEU A 135 -18.20 12.41 15.43
CA LEU A 135 -18.38 11.79 16.75
C LEU A 135 -18.43 12.84 17.88
N PRO A 136 -17.44 13.77 18.01
CA PRO A 136 -17.50 14.80 19.05
C PRO A 136 -18.72 15.71 18.91
N PHE A 137 -19.11 16.02 17.67
CA PHE A 137 -20.28 16.81 17.38
C PHE A 137 -21.57 16.12 17.87
N VAL A 138 -21.80 14.86 17.48
CA VAL A 138 -23.00 14.12 17.87
C VAL A 138 -23.09 13.93 19.38
N LEU A 139 -21.98 13.61 20.05
CA LEU A 139 -21.93 13.48 21.50
C LEU A 139 -22.35 14.80 22.18
N SER A 140 -21.81 15.94 21.74
CA SER A 140 -22.16 17.25 22.30
C SER A 140 -23.65 17.61 22.13
N GLN A 141 -24.27 17.17 21.05
CA GLN A 141 -25.69 17.44 20.76
C GLN A 141 -26.63 16.54 21.57
N LEU A 142 -26.19 15.35 21.94
CA LEU A 142 -26.99 14.35 22.67
C LEU A 142 -26.74 14.37 24.18
N GLU A 143 -25.62 14.92 24.64
CA GLU A 143 -25.28 15.03 26.07
C GLU A 143 -26.44 15.59 26.91
N PRO A 144 -27.14 16.69 26.52
CA PRO A 144 -28.19 17.28 27.35
C PRO A 144 -29.40 16.36 27.55
N SER A 145 -29.74 15.54 26.56
CA SER A 145 -30.88 14.60 26.64
C SER A 145 -30.51 13.28 27.31
N CYS A 146 -29.29 12.79 27.11
CA CYS A 146 -28.93 11.45 27.54
C CYS A 146 -28.35 11.40 28.96
N LYS A 147 -27.86 12.51 29.50
CA LYS A 147 -27.16 12.53 30.79
C LYS A 147 -28.00 11.97 31.96
N ALA A 148 -29.29 12.29 32.01
CA ALA A 148 -30.16 11.79 33.07
C ALA A 148 -30.44 10.28 32.94
N GLU A 149 -30.66 9.81 31.70
CA GLU A 149 -30.92 8.39 31.41
C GLU A 149 -29.70 7.52 31.68
N LEU A 150 -28.49 8.01 31.35
CA LEU A 150 -27.25 7.25 31.58
C LEU A 150 -26.99 6.99 33.06
N SER A 151 -27.29 7.95 33.95
CA SER A 151 -27.11 7.78 35.40
C SER A 151 -27.96 6.65 35.99
N GLU A 152 -29.06 6.26 35.35
CA GLU A 152 -29.90 5.14 35.82
C GLU A 152 -29.18 3.78 35.69
N PHE A 153 -28.28 3.64 34.72
CA PHE A 153 -27.54 2.41 34.44
C PHE A 153 -26.18 2.35 35.15
N GLU A 154 -25.75 3.43 35.81
CA GLU A 154 -24.42 3.54 36.41
C GLU A 154 -24.19 2.45 37.48
N GLY A 155 -25.21 2.16 38.30
CA GLY A 155 -25.16 1.08 39.29
C GLY A 155 -24.98 -0.31 38.67
N GLU A 156 -25.61 -0.58 37.53
CA GLU A 156 -25.48 -1.86 36.82
C GLU A 156 -24.08 -2.02 36.20
N VAL A 157 -23.54 -0.96 35.60
CA VAL A 157 -22.18 -0.96 35.04
C VAL A 157 -21.14 -1.15 36.15
N LEU A 158 -21.30 -0.46 37.28
CA LEU A 158 -20.41 -0.62 38.45
C LEU A 158 -20.45 -2.04 39.02
N ALA A 159 -21.62 -2.69 39.01
CA ALA A 159 -21.78 -4.07 39.48
C ALA A 159 -20.98 -5.09 38.65
N VAL A 160 -20.65 -4.77 37.39
CA VAL A 160 -19.76 -5.60 36.55
C VAL A 160 -18.33 -5.63 37.09
N GLY A 161 -17.92 -4.63 37.88
CA GLY A 161 -16.62 -4.61 38.57
C GLY A 161 -15.40 -4.46 37.66
N SER A 162 -15.59 -4.00 36.41
CA SER A 162 -14.51 -3.78 35.46
C SER A 162 -14.14 -2.30 35.38
N PRO A 163 -12.91 -1.89 35.75
CA PRO A 163 -12.46 -0.51 35.61
C PRO A 163 -12.40 -0.01 34.17
N ALA A 164 -12.41 -0.93 33.19
CA ALA A 164 -12.39 -0.59 31.76
C ALA A 164 -13.79 -0.28 31.19
N LEU A 165 -14.86 -0.59 31.93
CA LEU A 165 -16.23 -0.33 31.51
C LEU A 165 -16.77 0.86 32.28
N THR A 166 -17.02 1.96 31.57
CA THR A 166 -17.70 3.14 32.10
C THR A 166 -19.01 3.35 31.34
N ILE A 167 -19.99 3.97 31.99
CA ILE A 167 -21.27 4.26 31.33
C ILE A 167 -21.07 5.25 30.17
N GLU A 168 -20.15 6.19 30.31
CA GLU A 168 -19.74 7.12 29.26
C GLU A 168 -19.09 6.38 28.08
N GLY A 169 -18.21 5.42 28.36
CA GLY A 169 -17.53 4.63 27.32
C GLY A 169 -18.51 3.76 26.54
N ILE A 170 -19.45 3.10 27.23
CA ILE A 170 -20.51 2.32 26.58
C ILE A 170 -21.39 3.22 25.71
N TYR A 171 -21.77 4.39 26.23
CA TYR A 171 -22.53 5.38 25.48
C TYR A 171 -21.79 5.85 24.22
N GLU A 172 -20.52 6.25 24.34
CA GLU A 172 -19.68 6.64 23.22
C GLU A 172 -19.56 5.53 22.17
N ASP A 173 -19.36 4.28 22.59
CA ASP A 173 -19.26 3.12 21.71
C ASP A 173 -20.55 2.86 20.93
N VAL A 174 -21.72 3.00 21.58
CA VAL A 174 -23.03 2.85 20.92
C VAL A 174 -23.23 3.93 19.86
N ILE A 175 -22.93 5.19 20.20
CA ILE A 175 -23.03 6.32 19.27
C ILE A 175 -22.04 6.16 18.12
N GLN A 176 -20.79 5.80 18.41
CA GLN A 176 -19.76 5.53 17.41
C GLN A 176 -20.18 4.40 16.48
N GLY A 177 -20.74 3.30 17.00
CA GLY A 177 -21.25 2.18 16.20
C GLY A 177 -22.35 2.60 15.23
N ALA A 178 -23.36 3.33 15.72
CA ALA A 178 -24.45 3.86 14.89
C ALA A 178 -23.94 4.84 13.80
N LEU A 179 -22.99 5.70 14.18
CA LEU A 179 -22.39 6.68 13.28
C LEU A 179 -21.54 6.00 12.20
N LEU A 180 -20.74 4.99 12.54
CA LEU A 180 -19.96 4.20 11.57
C LEU A 180 -20.88 3.50 10.56
N GLN A 181 -21.98 2.90 11.00
CA GLN A 181 -22.96 2.31 10.09
C GLN A 181 -23.55 3.35 9.11
N ARG A 182 -23.86 4.55 9.61
CA ARG A 182 -24.35 5.65 8.77
C ARG A 182 -23.29 6.09 7.76
N ILE A 183 -22.06 6.30 8.20
CA ILE A 183 -20.91 6.68 7.37
C ILE A 183 -20.69 5.64 6.27
N ASP A 184 -20.58 4.37 6.62
CA ASP A 184 -20.30 3.28 5.67
C ASP A 184 -21.38 3.17 4.60
N ARG A 185 -22.65 3.38 4.98
CA ARG A 185 -23.76 3.42 4.04
C ARG A 185 -23.68 4.60 3.07
N GLU A 186 -23.42 5.82 3.57
CA GLU A 186 -23.33 7.00 2.69
C GLU A 186 -22.07 6.95 1.81
N LEU A 187 -20.95 6.41 2.31
CA LEU A 187 -19.75 6.15 1.52
C LEU A 187 -20.01 5.15 0.38
N LYS A 188 -20.74 4.06 0.65
CA LYS A 188 -21.12 3.09 -0.38
C LYS A 188 -21.98 3.73 -1.49
N LYS A 189 -22.86 4.68 -1.14
CA LYS A 189 -23.66 5.42 -2.12
C LYS A 189 -22.81 6.41 -2.93
N ALA A 190 -21.90 7.12 -2.29
CA ALA A 190 -21.09 8.17 -2.94
C ALA A 190 -19.96 7.60 -3.81
N LEU A 191 -19.32 6.51 -3.37
CA LEU A 191 -18.13 5.94 -4.03
C LEU A 191 -18.40 4.62 -4.75
N GLY A 192 -19.63 4.09 -4.70
CA GLY A 192 -19.99 2.79 -5.24
C GLY A 192 -19.44 1.60 -4.43
N ALA A 193 -19.84 0.38 -4.80
CA ALA A 193 -19.27 -0.86 -4.28
C ALA A 193 -17.96 -1.16 -5.02
N SER A 194 -16.82 -1.16 -4.33
CA SER A 194 -15.53 -1.52 -4.96
C SER A 194 -15.18 -2.98 -4.62
N ASP A 195 -15.66 -3.92 -5.42
CA ASP A 195 -15.12 -5.27 -5.44
C ASP A 195 -14.27 -5.43 -6.70
N VAL A 196 -12.97 -5.14 -6.60
CA VAL A 196 -12.02 -5.50 -7.64
C VAL A 196 -10.78 -6.08 -6.97
N SER A 197 -10.73 -7.40 -6.84
CA SER A 197 -9.50 -8.12 -6.52
C SER A 197 -8.63 -8.14 -7.78
N CYS A 198 -7.53 -7.38 -7.79
CA CYS A 198 -6.51 -7.51 -8.82
C CYS A 198 -5.60 -8.69 -8.46
N ALA A 199 -5.88 -9.88 -9.01
CA ALA A 199 -4.90 -10.96 -9.04
C ALA A 199 -3.75 -10.56 -9.97
N LEU A 200 -2.52 -10.51 -9.42
CA LEU A 200 -1.28 -10.28 -10.16
C LEU A 200 -0.86 -11.59 -10.83
N ASP A 201 -0.97 -11.66 -12.16
CA ASP A 201 -0.42 -12.77 -12.94
C ASP A 201 1.08 -12.54 -13.15
N GLY A 202 1.90 -13.45 -12.61
CA GLY A 202 3.36 -13.32 -12.49
C GLY A 202 4.08 -13.25 -13.84
N CYS A 203 5.11 -12.42 -13.96
CA CYS A 203 6.08 -12.51 -15.06
C CYS A 203 6.75 -13.89 -14.96
N SER A 204 6.59 -14.74 -15.97
CA SER A 204 7.12 -16.11 -15.98
C SER A 204 8.65 -16.09 -15.83
N GLU A 205 9.15 -16.77 -14.78
CA GLU A 205 10.57 -16.88 -14.49
C GLU A 205 11.21 -18.00 -15.31
N VAL A 206 12.26 -17.67 -16.07
CA VAL A 206 13.26 -18.67 -16.47
C VAL A 206 14.56 -18.30 -15.75
N PRO A 207 15.07 -19.16 -14.84
CA PRO A 207 16.28 -18.89 -14.06
C PRO A 207 17.54 -18.89 -14.94
N TRP A 208 18.44 -17.97 -14.62
CA TRP A 208 19.68 -17.73 -15.33
C TRP A 208 20.76 -18.71 -14.85
N LYS A 209 21.43 -19.40 -15.78
CA LYS A 209 22.78 -19.93 -15.55
C LYS A 209 23.80 -18.94 -16.09
N GLN A 210 24.76 -18.57 -15.26
CA GLN A 210 25.98 -17.88 -15.68
C GLN A 210 26.75 -18.77 -16.66
N ALA A 211 27.01 -18.25 -17.85
CA ALA A 211 28.06 -18.75 -18.72
C ALA A 211 29.16 -17.70 -18.73
N GLU A 212 30.28 -18.04 -18.10
CA GLU A 212 31.56 -17.37 -18.32
C GLU A 212 32.05 -17.68 -19.75
N ALA A 213 32.89 -16.77 -20.25
CA ALA A 213 33.33 -16.66 -21.63
C ALA A 213 34.24 -17.81 -22.11
N ASP A 214 34.10 -18.10 -23.42
CA ASP A 214 35.09 -18.54 -24.41
C ASP A 214 36.34 -19.33 -23.96
N GLU A 215 36.48 -20.56 -24.48
CA GLU A 215 37.65 -20.88 -25.32
C GLU A 215 37.41 -22.10 -26.22
N GLU A 216 37.92 -21.97 -27.44
CA GLU A 216 37.90 -22.89 -28.56
C GLU A 216 39.06 -23.90 -28.44
N THR A 217 38.82 -25.21 -28.62
CA THR A 217 39.76 -26.13 -29.30
C THR A 217 39.14 -27.51 -29.59
N GLU A 218 39.25 -27.93 -30.85
CA GLU A 218 38.99 -29.29 -31.33
C GLU A 218 40.00 -30.32 -30.77
N ALA A 219 39.56 -31.55 -30.49
CA ALA A 219 40.20 -32.79 -30.99
C ALA A 219 39.38 -34.05 -30.62
N GLN A 220 39.42 -34.99 -31.57
CA GLN A 220 38.70 -36.27 -31.62
C GLN A 220 39.05 -37.28 -30.51
N ARG A 221 38.12 -38.23 -30.27
CA ARG A 221 38.27 -39.70 -30.40
C ARG A 221 37.71 -40.49 -29.21
N GLY A 222 36.81 -41.45 -29.48
CA GLY A 222 36.76 -42.73 -28.75
C GLY A 222 35.49 -43.08 -27.96
N THR A 223 34.62 -43.89 -28.59
CA THR A 223 34.03 -45.16 -28.10
C THR A 223 33.41 -45.26 -26.68
N CYS A 224 32.09 -45.49 -26.63
CA CYS A 224 31.30 -46.13 -25.56
C CYS A 224 31.86 -47.53 -25.15
N PRO A 225 31.48 -48.19 -24.00
CA PRO A 225 30.10 -48.26 -23.48
C PRO A 225 29.86 -48.56 -21.96
N LYS A 226 28.56 -48.67 -21.63
CA LYS A 226 27.86 -49.42 -20.54
C LYS A 226 27.43 -48.69 -19.24
N GLN A 227 26.11 -48.82 -18.96
CA GLN A 227 25.34 -48.52 -17.73
C GLN A 227 25.65 -49.52 -16.57
N PRO A 228 24.92 -49.63 -15.42
CA PRO A 228 23.75 -48.89 -14.85
C PRO A 228 23.74 -48.62 -13.31
N GLY A 229 22.67 -47.99 -12.79
CA GLY A 229 22.25 -47.94 -11.36
C GLY A 229 22.62 -46.64 -10.64
N THR A 230 21.82 -46.01 -9.78
CA THR A 230 20.71 -46.47 -8.92
C THR A 230 19.91 -45.24 -8.45
N CYS A 231 18.59 -45.36 -8.32
CA CYS A 231 17.75 -44.38 -7.62
C CYS A 231 18.07 -44.35 -6.12
N THR A 232 18.14 -43.17 -5.52
CA THR A 232 17.93 -43.00 -4.08
C THR A 232 17.29 -41.64 -3.82
N GLU A 233 16.12 -41.68 -3.17
CA GLU A 233 15.36 -40.55 -2.63
C GLU A 233 16.18 -39.74 -1.64
N VAL A 234 16.01 -38.42 -1.64
CA VAL A 234 16.39 -37.56 -0.51
C VAL A 234 15.24 -36.58 -0.23
N GLN A 235 14.68 -36.69 0.98
CA GLN A 235 13.68 -35.81 1.58
C GLN A 235 14.21 -34.38 1.77
N PRO A 236 13.34 -33.35 1.78
CA PRO A 236 13.78 -31.98 2.02
C PRO A 236 13.95 -31.69 3.52
N LEU A 237 15.12 -31.16 3.87
CA LEU A 237 15.45 -30.55 5.16
C LEU A 237 14.75 -29.19 5.31
N TYR A 238 13.91 -29.04 6.33
CA TYR A 238 13.44 -27.73 6.82
C TYR A 238 14.53 -27.07 7.69
N PRO A 239 14.78 -25.74 7.58
CA PRO A 239 15.59 -25.03 8.56
C PRO A 239 14.75 -24.62 9.79
N LEU A 240 15.30 -24.88 10.97
CA LEU A 240 14.82 -24.45 12.29
C LEU A 240 15.05 -22.93 12.49
N LEU A 241 14.04 -22.23 13.03
CA LEU A 241 14.15 -20.86 13.54
C LEU A 241 14.96 -20.80 14.86
N PRO A 242 15.68 -19.69 15.16
CA PRO A 242 16.33 -19.49 16.44
C PRO A 242 15.38 -18.92 17.51
N PRO A 243 15.62 -19.17 18.81
CA PRO A 243 14.81 -18.66 19.90
C PRO A 243 15.18 -17.22 20.27
N GLY A 244 14.17 -16.35 20.35
CA GLY A 244 14.31 -14.99 20.90
C GLY A 244 14.37 -15.02 22.43
N THR A 245 15.36 -14.33 22.99
CA THR A 245 15.52 -14.11 24.43
C THR A 245 14.69 -12.91 24.87
N PHE A 246 13.84 -13.14 25.87
CA PHE A 246 13.15 -12.12 26.66
C PHE A 246 14.14 -11.35 27.53
N TRP A 247 14.01 -10.02 27.60
CA TRP A 247 14.51 -9.21 28.70
C TRP A 247 13.39 -8.30 29.21
N SER A 248 13.26 -8.27 30.54
CA SER A 248 12.37 -7.43 31.35
C SER A 248 12.69 -5.94 31.25
#